data_AF-A0A2S5IW42-F1
#
_entry.id   AF-A0A2S5IW42-F1
#
_cell.length_a   1.000
_cell.length_b   1.000
_cell.length_c   1.000
_cell.angle_alpha   90.00
_cell.angle_beta   90.00
_cell.angle_gamma   90.00
#
_symmetry.space_group_name_H-M   'P 1'
#
loop_
_entity.id
_entity.type
_entity.pdbx_description
1 polymer ?
#
loop_
_entity_poly.entity_id
_entity_poly.type
_entity_poly.pdbx_seq_one_letter_code
_entity_poly.pdbx_strand_id
1 'polypeptide(L)'
;MQSSSFADHRTLTAPPAESQPSGPDAAAAVSQATASRSDDGVFPQDLTTVSNRQLRVLCNQTYRVLDRDFPSMEAIFQYELLIEEIERREVQAETRSEPTKARSGFRDNSLFSRFELFSDGTMVGHVKYEMKGSHAVLIQAVVDPQFDPVDVEPALIRRVLLNAHQRRLAVVPYCPRVREFLREFPQYRALLPVDQRKRLEAALRVSVDA
;
A
#
# COMPACT_ATOMS: atom_id res chain seq x y z
N MET A 1 -25.69 4.13 -54.92
CA MET A 1 -27.02 4.77 -55.00
C MET A 1 -26.99 6.03 -54.13
N GLN A 2 -27.73 7.08 -54.49
CA GLN A 2 -27.84 8.33 -53.73
C GLN A 2 -29.29 8.55 -53.28
N SER A 3 -29.50 8.86 -52.00
CA SER A 3 -30.67 9.54 -51.42
C SER A 3 -30.36 9.73 -49.93
N SER A 4 -30.27 10.94 -49.37
CA SER A 4 -31.39 11.86 -49.11
C SER A 4 -32.38 11.22 -48.12
N SER A 5 -32.29 11.53 -46.81
CA SER A 5 -32.80 12.73 -46.13
C SER A 5 -34.26 12.55 -45.69
N PHE A 6 -34.53 12.75 -44.39
CA PHE A 6 -35.40 13.83 -43.91
C PHE A 6 -35.25 14.00 -42.38
N ALA A 7 -35.72 15.11 -41.84
CA ALA A 7 -35.53 15.49 -40.45
C ALA A 7 -36.84 15.86 -39.72
N ASP A 8 -36.68 16.10 -38.41
CA ASP A 8 -37.47 17.00 -37.57
C ASP A 8 -38.84 16.60 -36.98
N HIS A 9 -38.84 16.63 -35.64
CA HIS A 9 -39.80 17.24 -34.73
C HIS A 9 -41.32 16.98 -34.86
N ARG A 10 -41.88 16.53 -33.72
CA ARG A 10 -43.19 17.05 -33.27
C ARG A 10 -43.27 17.20 -31.75
N THR A 11 -43.63 18.40 -31.31
CA THR A 11 -43.85 18.77 -29.90
C THR A 11 -45.34 18.84 -29.60
N LEU A 12 -45.79 18.25 -28.50
CA LEU A 12 -47.06 18.53 -27.80
C LEU A 12 -46.92 18.02 -26.34
N THR A 13 -47.58 18.48 -25.28
CA THR A 13 -48.30 19.70 -24.85
C THR A 13 -48.98 19.30 -23.52
N ALA A 14 -49.04 20.18 -22.51
CA ALA A 14 -49.72 19.99 -21.20
C ALA A 14 -50.79 21.10 -20.99
N PRO A 15 -51.48 21.33 -19.83
CA PRO A 15 -51.63 20.60 -18.55
C PRO A 15 -53.07 19.96 -18.47
N PRO A 16 -53.94 20.00 -17.42
CA PRO A 16 -53.92 20.53 -16.02
C PRO A 16 -53.09 19.68 -15.02
N ALA A 17 -52.93 19.92 -13.70
CA ALA A 17 -53.42 20.92 -12.70
C ALA A 17 -54.76 20.69 -11.94
N GLU A 18 -54.68 20.37 -10.64
CA GLU A 18 -55.74 20.60 -9.63
C GLU A 18 -55.13 20.75 -8.21
N SER A 19 -55.91 21.18 -7.20
CA SER A 19 -55.42 22.01 -6.07
C SER A 19 -55.55 21.40 -4.66
N GLN A 20 -54.80 21.96 -3.70
CA GLN A 20 -54.93 21.71 -2.24
C GLN A 20 -56.26 22.21 -1.66
N PRO A 21 -56.65 21.68 -0.49
CA PRO A 21 -57.04 22.55 0.63
C PRO A 21 -56.30 22.25 1.96
N SER A 22 -56.42 23.18 2.90
CA SER A 22 -55.75 23.20 4.22
C SER A 22 -56.37 22.27 5.27
N GLY A 23 -55.61 21.96 6.34
CA GLY A 23 -56.10 21.29 7.56
C GLY A 23 -56.77 22.26 8.57
N PRO A 24 -56.72 22.02 9.91
CA PRO A 24 -56.02 20.97 10.68
C PRO A 24 -56.94 20.12 11.60
N ASP A 25 -56.43 19.05 12.25
CA ASP A 25 -56.28 18.98 13.73
C ASP A 25 -55.62 17.67 14.27
N ALA A 26 -55.23 17.69 15.55
CA ALA A 26 -55.17 16.61 16.56
C ALA A 26 -54.64 15.17 16.23
N ALA A 27 -53.33 15.00 16.50
CA ALA A 27 -52.78 14.04 17.49
C ALA A 27 -52.85 12.49 17.37
N ALA A 28 -51.74 11.89 17.84
CA ALA A 28 -51.62 10.60 18.54
C ALA A 28 -51.85 9.26 17.79
N ALA A 29 -50.78 8.76 17.14
CA ALA A 29 -50.44 7.34 17.16
C ALA A 29 -48.91 7.15 17.14
N VAL A 30 -48.32 6.76 18.28
CA VAL A 30 -46.89 6.40 18.36
C VAL A 30 -46.71 4.95 17.97
N SER A 31 -45.75 4.65 17.10
CA SER A 31 -45.23 3.29 16.93
C SER A 31 -43.71 3.35 16.74
N GLN A 32 -43.00 2.67 17.64
CA GLN A 32 -41.56 2.80 17.79
C GLN A 32 -40.82 1.83 16.87
N ALA A 33 -40.08 2.37 15.91
CA ALA A 33 -38.98 1.66 15.26
C ALA A 33 -37.67 2.17 15.88
N THR A 34 -37.30 1.62 17.04
CA THR A 34 -36.17 2.06 17.86
C THR A 34 -34.82 1.64 17.27
N ALA A 35 -34.42 2.30 16.18
CA ALA A 35 -33.00 2.47 15.86
C ALA A 35 -32.36 3.28 17.00
N SER A 36 -31.32 2.74 17.64
CA SER A 36 -30.72 3.28 18.86
C SER A 36 -30.06 4.65 18.64
N ARG A 37 -30.72 5.72 19.08
CA ARG A 37 -30.11 7.03 19.28
C ARG A 37 -29.48 7.10 20.67
N SER A 38 -28.19 6.78 20.70
CA SER A 38 -27.27 6.96 21.82
C SER A 38 -25.86 7.02 21.22
N ASP A 39 -25.00 7.99 21.50
CA ASP A 39 -25.04 9.00 22.57
C ASP A 39 -24.57 10.37 22.02
N ASP A 40 -25.41 11.40 22.15
CA ASP A 40 -25.15 12.76 21.64
C ASP A 40 -24.77 13.69 22.82
N GLY A 41 -23.51 13.63 23.27
CA GLY A 41 -22.95 14.67 24.15
C GLY A 41 -21.83 14.27 25.11
N VAL A 42 -21.61 12.98 25.38
CA VAL A 42 -20.57 12.51 26.31
C VAL A 42 -19.29 12.13 25.56
N PHE A 43 -18.13 12.56 26.07
CA PHE A 43 -16.83 12.14 25.56
C PHE A 43 -16.59 10.64 25.89
N PRO A 44 -16.33 9.77 24.90
CA PRO A 44 -16.18 8.33 25.17
C PRO A 44 -14.96 8.00 26.05
N GLN A 45 -15.13 7.12 27.03
CA GLN A 45 -14.05 6.68 27.93
C GLN A 45 -12.99 5.81 27.24
N ASP A 46 -13.32 5.18 26.10
CA ASP A 46 -12.41 4.36 25.30
C ASP A 46 -12.52 4.73 23.81
N LEU A 47 -11.60 5.59 23.35
CA LEU A 47 -11.51 6.02 21.97
C LEU A 47 -11.10 4.89 21.00
N THR A 48 -10.52 3.78 21.49
CA THR A 48 -10.04 2.68 20.63
C THR A 48 -11.19 1.93 19.95
N THR A 49 -12.38 1.96 20.56
CA THR A 49 -13.63 1.40 20.00
C THR A 49 -14.34 2.34 19.03
N VAL A 50 -14.02 3.64 19.04
CA VAL A 50 -14.73 4.69 18.32
C VAL A 50 -14.37 4.68 16.83
N SER A 51 -15.33 4.93 15.93
CA SER A 51 -15.06 4.96 14.49
C SER A 51 -14.29 6.24 14.04
N ASN A 52 -13.47 6.16 12.98
CA ASN A 52 -12.74 7.35 12.46
C ASN A 52 -13.68 8.52 12.08
N ARG A 53 -14.92 8.22 11.64
CA ARG A 53 -15.94 9.23 11.39
C ARG A 53 -16.33 9.97 12.68
N GLN A 54 -16.44 9.24 13.79
CA GLN A 54 -16.85 9.76 15.09
C GLN A 54 -15.70 10.47 15.81
N LEU A 55 -14.45 9.98 15.72
CA LEU A 55 -13.26 10.72 16.17
C LEU A 55 -13.22 12.13 15.53
N ARG A 56 -13.41 12.21 14.20
CA ARG A 56 -13.47 13.50 13.49
C ARG A 56 -14.63 14.40 13.93
N VAL A 57 -15.76 13.83 14.35
CA VAL A 57 -16.88 14.61 14.94
C VAL A 57 -16.51 15.13 16.31
N LEU A 58 -15.90 14.30 17.17
CA LEU A 58 -15.42 14.69 18.50
C LEU A 58 -14.37 15.80 18.41
N CYS A 59 -13.36 15.71 17.53
CA CYS A 59 -12.40 16.80 17.32
C CYS A 59 -13.08 18.14 16.97
N ASN A 60 -14.03 18.11 16.04
CA ASN A 60 -14.80 19.30 15.66
C ASN A 60 -15.70 19.85 16.78
N GLN A 61 -16.09 19.01 17.76
CA GLN A 61 -16.82 19.44 18.95
C GLN A 61 -15.86 20.06 19.96
N THR A 62 -14.73 19.40 20.26
CA THR A 62 -13.74 19.89 21.22
C THR A 62 -13.07 21.18 20.77
N TYR A 63 -12.72 21.34 19.48
CA TYR A 63 -12.22 22.62 18.95
C TYR A 63 -13.18 23.78 19.27
N ARG A 64 -14.49 23.60 19.11
CA ARG A 64 -15.50 24.65 19.41
C ARG A 64 -15.69 24.95 20.92
N VAL A 65 -15.02 24.19 21.79
CA VAL A 65 -14.88 24.49 23.22
C VAL A 65 -13.53 25.16 23.50
N LEU A 66 -12.47 24.79 22.76
CA LEU A 66 -11.15 25.42 22.78
C LEU A 66 -11.13 26.83 22.18
N ASP A 67 -11.96 27.11 21.16
CA ASP A 67 -12.13 28.42 20.49
C ASP A 67 -12.74 29.54 21.38
N ARG A 68 -12.89 29.29 22.69
CA ARG A 68 -13.46 30.24 23.66
C ARG A 68 -12.34 30.98 24.38
N ASP A 69 -12.59 32.23 24.80
CA ASP A 69 -11.62 33.06 25.52
C ASP A 69 -11.03 32.38 26.78
N PHE A 70 -11.81 31.49 27.40
CA PHE A 70 -11.42 30.68 28.55
C PHE A 70 -11.92 29.23 28.37
N PRO A 71 -11.10 28.33 27.77
CA PRO A 71 -11.46 26.92 27.62
C PRO A 71 -11.27 26.15 28.93
N SER A 72 -11.96 25.03 29.09
CA SER A 72 -11.75 24.15 30.26
C SER A 72 -10.50 23.29 30.10
N MET A 73 -9.80 23.00 31.19
CA MET A 73 -8.69 22.02 31.20
C MET A 73 -9.14 20.65 30.70
N GLU A 74 -10.40 20.29 30.94
CA GLU A 74 -11.01 19.06 30.44
C GLU A 74 -11.08 19.03 28.90
N ALA A 75 -11.43 20.14 28.24
CA ALA A 75 -11.45 20.22 26.78
C ALA A 75 -10.04 20.11 26.16
N ILE A 76 -9.00 20.59 26.87
CA ILE A 76 -7.60 20.43 26.45
C ILE A 76 -7.21 18.94 26.51
N PHE A 77 -7.45 18.28 27.63
CA PHE A 77 -7.15 16.85 27.80
C PHE A 77 -7.97 15.95 26.85
N GLN A 78 -9.25 16.27 26.63
CA GLN A 78 -10.10 15.59 25.64
C GLN A 78 -9.56 15.75 24.20
N TYR A 79 -8.93 16.89 23.88
CA TYR A 79 -8.30 17.12 22.59
C TYR A 79 -6.99 16.32 22.45
N GLU A 80 -6.14 16.31 23.48
CA GLU A 80 -4.89 15.53 23.51
C GLU A 80 -5.16 14.04 23.24
N LEU A 81 -6.10 13.42 23.97
CA LEU A 81 -6.51 12.03 23.77
C LEU A 81 -7.04 11.73 22.36
N LEU A 82 -7.73 12.68 21.73
CA LEU A 82 -8.22 12.52 20.35
C LEU A 82 -7.08 12.57 19.33
N ILE A 83 -6.07 13.42 19.54
CA ILE A 83 -4.89 13.47 18.68
C ILE A 83 -4.07 12.18 18.82
N GLU A 84 -3.80 11.71 20.04
CA GLU A 84 -3.05 10.46 20.27
C GLU A 84 -3.67 9.25 19.56
N GLU A 85 -4.98 9.06 19.64
CA GLU A 85 -5.67 7.95 18.96
C GLU A 85 -5.78 8.15 17.44
N ILE A 86 -5.75 9.39 16.94
CA ILE A 86 -5.65 9.67 15.48
C ILE A 86 -4.24 9.35 14.97
N GLU A 87 -3.19 9.89 15.58
CA GLU A 87 -1.80 9.63 15.19
C GLU A 87 -1.46 8.14 15.25
N ARG A 88 -1.89 7.45 16.30
CA ARG A 88 -1.79 5.98 16.43
C ARG A 88 -2.46 5.24 15.27
N ARG A 89 -3.60 5.74 14.78
CA ARG A 89 -4.32 5.16 13.64
C ARG A 89 -3.70 5.54 12.30
N GLU A 90 -3.03 6.67 12.20
CA GLU A 90 -2.23 7.04 11.03
C GLU A 90 -1.02 6.12 10.92
N VAL A 91 -0.24 5.92 12.00
CA VAL A 91 0.86 4.93 12.04
C VAL A 91 0.36 3.50 11.78
N GLN A 92 -0.82 3.12 12.29
CA GLN A 92 -1.43 1.82 11.96
C GLN A 92 -1.92 1.76 10.50
N ALA A 93 -2.38 2.87 9.92
CA ALA A 93 -2.80 2.94 8.52
C ALA A 93 -1.60 2.90 7.57
N GLU A 94 -0.47 3.53 7.91
CA GLU A 94 0.79 3.45 7.16
C GLU A 94 1.35 2.02 7.18
N THR A 95 1.45 1.40 8.35
CA THR A 95 1.94 0.02 8.49
C THR A 95 0.99 -1.04 7.91
N ARG A 96 -0.32 -0.77 7.86
CA ARG A 96 -1.32 -1.64 7.22
C ARG A 96 -1.44 -1.38 5.71
N SER A 97 -1.11 -0.19 5.25
CA SER A 97 -1.03 0.13 3.82
C SER A 97 0.25 -0.48 3.28
N GLU A 98 0.18 -1.75 2.86
CA GLU A 98 1.10 -2.25 1.83
C GLU A 98 1.19 -1.16 0.74
N PRO A 99 2.40 -0.71 0.35
CA PRO A 99 2.55 0.39 -0.60
C PRO A 99 1.76 0.05 -1.86
N THR A 100 0.82 0.93 -2.23
CA THR A 100 -0.24 0.74 -3.24
C THR A 100 0.20 -0.22 -4.32
N LYS A 101 -0.30 -1.46 -4.27
CA LYS A 101 0.42 -2.68 -4.69
C LYS A 101 0.77 -2.70 -6.18
N ALA A 102 1.84 -1.98 -6.50
CA ALA A 102 2.44 -1.84 -7.81
C ALA A 102 2.60 -3.24 -8.40
N ARG A 103 2.22 -3.42 -9.66
CA ARG A 103 2.10 -4.73 -10.31
C ARG A 103 3.49 -5.29 -10.59
N SER A 104 4.10 -5.83 -9.53
CA SER A 104 5.48 -6.29 -9.49
C SER A 104 5.63 -7.62 -10.23
N GLY A 105 5.73 -7.52 -11.56
CA GLY A 105 6.10 -8.63 -12.42
C GLY A 105 7.54 -9.05 -12.17
N PHE A 106 7.79 -10.35 -12.11
CA PHE A 106 9.15 -10.90 -12.16
C PHE A 106 9.16 -12.07 -13.13
N ARG A 107 10.15 -12.10 -14.03
CA ARG A 107 10.33 -13.18 -14.99
C ARG A 107 11.79 -13.57 -15.13
N ASP A 108 12.02 -14.85 -15.37
CA ASP A 108 13.28 -15.28 -15.99
C ASP A 108 13.13 -15.15 -17.51
N ASN A 109 14.09 -14.46 -18.15
CA ASN A 109 14.17 -14.33 -19.58
C ASN A 109 15.40 -15.09 -20.08
N SER A 110 15.25 -16.40 -20.24
CA SER A 110 16.31 -17.34 -20.62
C SER A 110 16.89 -17.08 -22.01
N LEU A 111 16.13 -16.46 -22.93
CA LEU A 111 16.62 -16.05 -24.25
C LEU A 111 17.72 -14.98 -24.16
N PHE A 112 17.70 -14.14 -23.11
CA PHE A 112 18.68 -13.09 -22.84
C PHE A 112 19.52 -13.39 -21.59
N SER A 113 19.45 -14.64 -21.08
CA SER A 113 20.06 -15.11 -19.83
C SER A 113 20.00 -14.09 -18.69
N ARG A 114 18.81 -13.56 -18.40
CA ARG A 114 18.63 -12.55 -17.35
C ARG A 114 17.29 -12.66 -16.64
N PHE A 115 17.32 -12.46 -15.34
CA PHE A 115 16.11 -12.22 -14.54
C PHE A 115 15.71 -10.76 -14.65
N GLU A 116 14.42 -10.47 -14.79
CA GLU A 116 13.88 -9.12 -14.98
C GLU A 116 12.79 -8.84 -13.95
N LEU A 117 12.89 -7.69 -13.27
CA LEU A 117 11.88 -7.17 -12.35
C LEU A 117 11.16 -5.98 -12.99
N PHE A 118 9.86 -5.91 -12.77
CA PHE A 118 8.96 -4.89 -13.29
C PHE A 118 8.20 -4.21 -12.14
N SER A 119 7.79 -2.96 -12.36
CA SER A 119 6.80 -2.25 -11.57
C SER A 119 5.83 -1.58 -12.53
N ASP A 120 4.53 -1.88 -12.39
CA ASP A 120 3.43 -1.35 -13.22
C ASP A 120 3.63 -1.43 -14.75
N GLY A 121 4.41 -2.43 -15.19
CA GLY A 121 4.71 -2.69 -16.61
C GLY A 121 6.08 -2.17 -17.07
N THR A 122 6.69 -1.23 -16.35
CA THR A 122 8.06 -0.74 -16.60
C THR A 122 9.09 -1.70 -16.00
N MET A 123 10.17 -2.00 -16.73
CA MET A 123 11.27 -2.82 -16.22
C MET A 123 12.16 -1.97 -15.30
N VAL A 124 12.16 -2.26 -13.99
CA VAL A 124 12.92 -1.49 -12.99
C VAL A 124 14.38 -1.95 -12.87
N GLY A 125 14.68 -3.18 -13.30
CA GLY A 125 16.03 -3.72 -13.23
C GLY A 125 16.12 -5.19 -13.67
N HIS A 126 17.35 -5.65 -13.90
CA HIS A 126 17.64 -7.02 -14.29
C HIS A 126 18.96 -7.56 -13.73
N VAL A 127 19.04 -8.88 -13.54
CA VAL A 127 20.28 -9.59 -13.20
C VAL A 127 20.62 -10.57 -14.32
N LYS A 128 21.73 -10.31 -15.02
CA LYS A 128 22.30 -11.21 -16.03
C LYS A 128 22.98 -12.39 -15.36
N TYR A 129 22.87 -13.56 -15.98
CA TYR A 129 23.52 -14.79 -15.54
C TYR A 129 24.12 -15.58 -16.71
N GLU A 130 24.97 -16.55 -16.38
CA GLU A 130 25.39 -17.62 -17.30
C GLU A 130 24.96 -18.98 -16.72
N MET A 131 24.54 -19.92 -17.56
CA MET A 131 24.27 -21.30 -17.15
C MET A 131 25.52 -22.17 -17.31
N LYS A 132 25.93 -22.86 -16.24
CA LYS A 132 27.03 -23.84 -16.25
C LYS A 132 26.54 -25.16 -15.66
N GLY A 133 25.87 -25.93 -16.51
CA GLY A 133 25.05 -27.07 -16.08
C GLY A 133 23.87 -26.59 -15.22
N SER A 134 23.74 -27.14 -14.02
CA SER A 134 22.75 -26.70 -13.01
C SER A 134 23.11 -25.37 -12.31
N HIS A 135 24.28 -24.79 -12.57
CA HIS A 135 24.71 -23.54 -11.93
C HIS A 135 24.21 -22.30 -12.66
N ALA A 136 23.62 -21.37 -11.92
CA ALA A 136 23.29 -20.03 -12.38
C ALA A 136 24.34 -19.05 -11.85
N VAL A 137 25.27 -18.66 -12.72
CA VAL A 137 26.38 -17.74 -12.39
C VAL A 137 25.89 -16.31 -12.55
N LEU A 138 25.64 -15.59 -11.46
CA LEU A 138 25.12 -14.23 -11.50
C LEU A 138 26.27 -13.25 -11.74
N ILE A 139 26.30 -12.64 -12.93
CA ILE A 139 27.44 -11.84 -13.43
C ILE A 139 27.25 -10.32 -13.26
N GLN A 140 26.04 -9.80 -13.46
CA GLN A 140 25.78 -8.36 -13.42
C GLN A 140 24.35 -8.09 -12.94
N ALA A 141 24.18 -7.25 -11.91
CA ALA A 141 22.93 -6.59 -11.59
C ALA A 141 22.91 -5.18 -12.20
N VAL A 142 21.75 -4.75 -12.71
CA VAL A 142 21.53 -3.40 -13.26
C VAL A 142 20.13 -2.95 -12.84
N VAL A 143 20.05 -1.84 -12.12
CA VAL A 143 18.80 -1.09 -11.90
C VAL A 143 18.69 -0.02 -13.00
N ASP A 144 17.47 0.28 -13.44
CA ASP A 144 17.24 1.36 -14.41
C ASP A 144 17.38 2.73 -13.71
N PRO A 145 18.10 3.72 -14.28
CA PRO A 145 18.35 5.03 -13.64
C PRO A 145 17.11 5.84 -13.25
N GLN A 146 15.91 5.47 -13.70
CA GLN A 146 14.65 6.10 -13.28
C GLN A 146 14.18 5.67 -11.88
N PHE A 147 14.83 4.68 -11.24
CA PHE A 147 14.44 4.12 -9.95
C PHE A 147 15.60 4.12 -8.95
N ASP A 148 15.29 4.21 -7.66
CA ASP A 148 16.33 4.18 -6.61
C ASP A 148 16.95 2.77 -6.51
N PRO A 149 18.29 2.63 -6.70
CA PRO A 149 18.96 1.35 -6.54
C PRO A 149 18.93 0.82 -5.09
N VAL A 150 18.78 1.68 -4.07
CA VAL A 150 18.72 1.27 -2.66
C VAL A 150 17.48 0.40 -2.39
N ASP A 151 16.33 0.74 -3.00
CA ASP A 151 15.10 -0.05 -2.86
C ASP A 151 15.04 -1.21 -3.88
N VAL A 152 15.40 -0.93 -5.14
CA VAL A 152 15.20 -1.90 -6.23
C VAL A 152 16.25 -3.02 -6.24
N GLU A 153 17.52 -2.73 -5.94
CA GLU A 153 18.59 -3.74 -6.01
C GLU A 153 18.38 -4.89 -4.99
N PRO A 154 18.05 -4.64 -3.70
CA PRO A 154 17.76 -5.70 -2.74
C PRO A 154 16.49 -6.48 -3.09
N ALA A 155 15.43 -5.80 -3.55
CA ALA A 155 14.18 -6.43 -3.97
C ALA A 155 14.39 -7.38 -5.17
N LEU A 156 15.14 -6.93 -6.17
CA LEU A 156 15.54 -7.70 -7.34
C LEU A 156 16.39 -8.91 -6.96
N ILE A 157 17.49 -8.73 -6.22
CA ILE A 157 18.41 -9.82 -5.85
C ILE A 157 17.68 -10.87 -5.00
N ARG A 158 16.88 -10.44 -4.02
CA ARG A 158 16.01 -11.34 -3.22
C ARG A 158 15.13 -12.21 -4.12
N ARG A 159 14.47 -11.61 -5.12
CA ARG A 159 13.57 -12.32 -6.03
C ARG A 159 14.32 -13.31 -6.93
N VAL A 160 15.53 -12.96 -7.39
CA VAL A 160 16.43 -13.86 -8.14
C VAL A 160 16.82 -15.09 -7.32
N LEU A 161 17.30 -14.89 -6.09
CA LEU A 161 17.74 -16.00 -5.22
C LEU A 161 16.59 -16.95 -4.89
N LEU A 162 15.38 -16.41 -4.63
CA LEU A 162 14.18 -17.21 -4.38
C LEU A 162 13.72 -17.99 -5.63
N ASN A 163 13.75 -17.38 -6.83
CA ASN A 163 13.38 -18.07 -8.07
C ASN A 163 14.38 -19.19 -8.43
N ALA A 164 15.68 -18.92 -8.29
CA ALA A 164 16.72 -19.91 -8.48
C ALA A 164 16.56 -21.09 -7.51
N HIS A 165 16.26 -20.82 -6.23
CA HIS A 165 15.99 -21.86 -5.24
C HIS A 165 14.74 -22.69 -5.58
N GLN A 166 13.62 -22.06 -5.95
CA GLN A 166 12.40 -22.75 -6.39
C GLN A 166 12.66 -23.70 -7.57
N ARG A 167 13.55 -23.29 -8.48
CA ARG A 167 13.98 -24.07 -9.67
C ARG A 167 15.16 -25.02 -9.41
N ARG A 168 15.61 -25.13 -8.16
CA ARG A 168 16.76 -25.95 -7.72
C ARG A 168 18.08 -25.63 -8.46
N LEU A 169 18.26 -24.38 -8.90
CA LEU A 169 19.47 -23.91 -9.56
C LEU A 169 20.56 -23.56 -8.53
N ALA A 170 21.79 -23.97 -8.81
CA ALA A 170 22.94 -23.74 -7.94
C ALA A 170 23.51 -22.33 -8.18
N VAL A 171 23.10 -21.35 -7.38
CA VAL A 171 23.52 -19.95 -7.53
C VAL A 171 25.02 -19.79 -7.25
N VAL A 172 25.72 -19.06 -8.13
CA VAL A 172 27.12 -18.66 -7.95
C VAL A 172 27.24 -17.12 -8.04
N PRO A 173 27.44 -16.41 -6.92
CA PRO A 173 27.41 -14.95 -6.88
C PRO A 173 28.77 -14.32 -7.25
N TYR A 174 29.04 -14.16 -8.54
CA TYR A 174 30.22 -13.43 -9.02
C TYR A 174 30.02 -11.91 -8.96
N CYS A 175 28.82 -11.42 -9.25
CA CYS A 175 28.49 -10.01 -9.24
C CYS A 175 28.73 -9.36 -7.86
N PRO A 176 29.52 -8.27 -7.75
CA PRO A 176 29.78 -7.59 -6.49
C PRO A 176 28.50 -7.16 -5.75
N ARG A 177 27.50 -6.65 -6.47
CA ARG A 177 26.19 -6.26 -5.90
C ARG A 177 25.48 -7.43 -5.20
N VAL A 178 25.51 -8.62 -5.81
CA VAL A 178 24.94 -9.83 -5.20
C VAL A 178 25.75 -10.29 -3.98
N ARG A 179 27.08 -10.16 -4.02
CA ARG A 179 27.94 -10.44 -2.85
C ARG A 179 27.68 -9.47 -1.69
N GLU A 180 27.41 -8.21 -1.99
CA GLU A 180 27.10 -7.17 -1.01
C GLU A 180 25.74 -7.42 -0.34
N PHE A 181 24.67 -7.64 -1.13
CA PHE A 181 23.37 -8.07 -0.61
C PHE A 181 23.49 -9.33 0.27
N LEU A 182 24.37 -10.29 -0.09
CA LEU A 182 24.61 -11.47 0.73
C LEU A 182 25.48 -11.19 1.97
N ARG A 183 26.24 -10.08 2.01
CA ARG A 183 26.91 -9.57 3.21
C ARG A 183 25.86 -9.03 4.19
N GLU A 184 25.01 -8.12 3.72
CA GLU A 184 23.95 -7.44 4.47
C GLU A 184 22.83 -8.37 4.95
N PHE A 185 22.45 -9.37 4.14
CA PHE A 185 21.35 -10.30 4.44
C PHE A 185 21.83 -11.76 4.53
N PRO A 186 22.51 -12.17 5.64
CA PRO A 186 23.09 -13.50 5.81
C PRO A 186 22.12 -14.67 5.60
N GLN A 187 20.83 -14.49 5.87
CA GLN A 187 19.80 -15.53 5.73
C GLN A 187 19.71 -16.11 4.31
N TYR A 188 20.03 -15.33 3.27
CA TYR A 188 20.01 -15.83 1.89
C TYR A 188 21.27 -16.63 1.51
N ARG A 189 22.35 -16.59 2.31
CA ARG A 189 23.53 -17.46 2.12
C ARG A 189 23.17 -18.94 2.21
N ALA A 190 22.11 -19.28 2.94
CA ALA A 190 21.56 -20.64 3.03
C ALA A 190 21.07 -21.19 1.67
N LEU A 191 20.68 -20.31 0.72
CA LEU A 191 20.24 -20.69 -0.61
C LEU A 191 21.40 -21.02 -1.57
N LEU A 192 22.64 -20.68 -1.19
CA LEU A 192 23.83 -21.01 -1.96
C LEU A 192 24.27 -22.47 -1.73
N PRO A 193 24.85 -23.14 -2.74
CA PRO A 193 25.59 -24.39 -2.56
C PRO A 193 26.69 -24.25 -1.51
N VAL A 194 26.95 -25.32 -0.75
CA VAL A 194 27.87 -25.31 0.41
C VAL A 194 29.25 -24.75 0.05
N ASP A 195 29.82 -25.12 -1.09
CA ASP A 195 31.15 -24.65 -1.49
C ASP A 195 31.17 -23.19 -1.95
N GLN A 196 30.05 -22.69 -2.50
CA GLN A 196 29.93 -21.27 -2.86
C GLN A 196 29.70 -20.41 -1.62
N ARG A 197 28.97 -20.93 -0.62
CA ARG A 197 28.85 -20.31 0.70
C ARG A 197 30.21 -20.17 1.39
N LYS A 198 30.99 -21.25 1.46
CA LYS A 198 32.37 -21.24 1.99
C LYS A 198 33.28 -20.26 1.25
N ARG A 199 33.24 -20.23 -0.08
CA ARG A 199 34.02 -19.26 -0.89
C ARG A 199 33.62 -17.82 -0.60
N LEU A 200 32.31 -17.53 -0.50
CA LEU A 200 31.80 -16.21 -0.17
C LEU A 200 32.25 -15.79 1.24
N GLU A 201 32.10 -16.65 2.25
CA GLU A 201 32.49 -16.38 3.63
C GLU A 201 34.00 -16.13 3.76
N ALA A 202 34.84 -16.90 3.05
CA ALA A 202 36.28 -16.65 2.99
C ALA A 202 36.60 -15.30 2.32
N ALA A 203 35.97 -15.02 1.17
CA ALA A 203 36.18 -13.77 0.42
C ALA A 203 35.59 -12.53 1.11
N LEU A 204 34.68 -12.69 2.08
CA LEU A 204 34.15 -11.62 2.92
C LEU A 204 35.07 -11.31 4.11
N ARG A 205 35.78 -12.30 4.67
CA ARG A 205 36.79 -12.08 5.73
C ARG A 205 37.97 -11.24 5.20
N VAL A 206 38.50 -11.62 4.03
CA VAL A 206 39.60 -10.89 3.36
C VAL A 206 39.24 -9.42 3.07
N SER A 207 37.95 -9.07 2.93
CA SER A 207 37.47 -7.68 2.77
C SER A 207 37.11 -6.95 4.08
N VAL A 208 37.47 -7.53 5.23
CA VAL A 208 37.38 -6.89 6.56
C VAL A 208 38.79 -6.69 7.15
N ASP A 209 39.75 -7.53 6.76
CA ASP A 209 41.15 -7.48 7.18
C ASP A 209 42.03 -6.52 6.31
N ALA A 210 41.42 -5.69 5.46
CA ALA A 210 42.08 -4.87 4.42
C ALA A 210 41.44 -3.48 4.25
#